data_AF-A0A7V8GPA2-F1
#
_entry.id   AF-A0A7V8GPA2-F1
#
_cell.length_a   1.000
_cell.length_b   1.000
_cell.length_c   1.000
_cell.angle_alpha   90.00
_cell.angle_beta   90.00
_cell.angle_gamma   90.00
#
_symmetry.space_group_name_H-M   'P 1'
#
loop_
_entity.id
_entity.type
_entity.pdbx_description
1 polymer ?
#
loop_
_entity_poly.entity_id
_entity_poly.type
_entity_poly.pdbx_seq_one_letter_code
_entity_poly.pdbx_strand_id
1 'polypeptide(L)'
;MNASPERLLTTRAGIDRLTALCTALDDEEQVRLRFDDGLVLDGVVAARPTVQVFRDGDGQEGFNALLRLEPLAGDHPSRYLWLDRLVEVVRLGSA
;
A
#
# COMPACT_ATOMS: atom_id res chain seq x y z
N MET A 1 -9.10 -7.99 -11.16
CA MET A 1 -7.79 -8.63 -11.42
C MET A 1 -7.16 -8.94 -10.08
N ASN A 2 -7.03 -10.22 -9.73
CA ASN A 2 -6.25 -10.69 -8.58
C ASN A 2 -4.78 -10.68 -9.00
N ALA A 3 -4.11 -9.53 -8.94
CA ALA A 3 -2.66 -9.53 -9.00
C ALA A 3 -2.16 -10.20 -7.71
N SER A 4 -1.25 -11.15 -7.80
CA SER A 4 -0.52 -11.63 -6.61
C SER A 4 0.53 -10.58 -6.24
N PRO A 5 0.87 -10.42 -4.94
CA PRO A 5 1.97 -9.55 -4.54
C PRO A 5 3.27 -10.06 -5.15
N GLU A 6 4.05 -9.16 -5.74
CA GLU A 6 5.37 -9.51 -6.30
C GLU A 6 6.34 -9.99 -5.22
N ARG A 7 6.13 -9.55 -3.98
CA ARG A 7 6.96 -9.87 -2.83
C ARG A 7 6.10 -10.08 -1.59
N LEU A 8 6.47 -11.10 -0.83
CA LEU A 8 5.94 -11.36 0.50
C LEU A 8 6.99 -11.03 1.56
N LEU A 9 6.56 -10.32 2.61
CA LEU A 9 7.41 -10.00 3.74
C LEU A 9 7.37 -11.14 4.76
N THR A 10 8.53 -11.74 5.04
CA THR A 10 8.67 -12.84 6.02
C THR A 10 9.53 -12.43 7.21
N THR A 11 10.26 -11.32 7.12
CA THR A 11 11.11 -10.81 8.20
C THR A 11 10.30 -9.96 9.16
N ARG A 12 10.62 -10.07 10.46
CA ARG A 12 9.95 -9.29 11.50
C ARG A 12 10.01 -7.79 11.24
N ALA A 13 11.18 -7.27 10.89
CA ALA A 13 11.37 -5.85 10.58
C ALA A 13 10.52 -5.37 9.40
N GLY A 14 10.38 -6.20 8.35
CA GLY A 14 9.51 -5.87 7.22
C GLY A 14 8.04 -5.81 7.61
N ILE A 15 7.59 -6.79 8.40
CA ILE A 15 6.20 -6.87 8.89
C ILE A 15 5.87 -5.69 9.82
N ASP A 16 6.77 -5.36 10.75
CA ASP A 16 6.58 -4.22 11.66
C ASP A 16 6.52 -2.89 10.89
N ARG A 17 7.39 -2.70 9.88
CA ARG A 17 7.34 -1.53 8.99
C ARG A 17 6.02 -1.45 8.23
N LEU A 18 5.59 -2.54 7.61
CA LEU A 18 4.33 -2.61 6.88
C LEU A 18 3.14 -2.27 7.78
N THR A 19 3.14 -2.79 9.01
CA THR A 19 2.10 -2.52 10.01
C THR A 19 2.03 -1.03 10.37
N ALA A 20 3.19 -0.39 10.55
CA ALA A 20 3.28 1.04 10.80
C ALA A 20 2.75 1.87 9.61
N LEU A 21 3.09 1.48 8.38
CA LEU A 21 2.57 2.12 7.16
C LEU A 21 1.05 2.00 7.05
N CYS A 22 0.49 0.81 7.29
CA CYS A 22 -0.96 0.60 7.30
C CYS A 22 -1.68 1.46 8.35
N THR A 23 -1.05 1.67 9.51
CA THR A 23 -1.61 2.53 10.57
C THR A 23 -1.55 4.01 10.21
N ALA A 24 -0.56 4.43 9.42
CA ALA A 24 -0.40 5.82 8.98
C ALA A 24 -1.37 6.22 7.86
N LEU A 25 -1.90 5.24 7.11
CA LEU A 25 -2.85 5.40 6.00
C LEU A 25 -4.28 5.35 6.52
N ASP A 26 -4.76 6.48 7.04
CA ASP A 26 -6.13 6.65 7.50
C ASP A 26 -7.13 6.60 6.32
N ASP A 27 -8.37 6.26 6.65
CA ASP A 27 -9.45 6.23 5.65
C ASP A 27 -9.78 7.65 5.16
N GLU A 28 -10.11 7.77 3.87
CA GLU A 28 -10.40 9.04 3.17
C GLU A 28 -9.28 10.10 3.22
N GLU A 29 -8.07 9.71 3.66
CA GLU A 29 -6.92 10.63 3.79
C GLU A 29 -6.27 10.90 2.43
N GLN A 30 -5.97 12.17 2.12
CA GLN A 30 -5.14 12.52 0.95
C GLN A 30 -3.67 12.34 1.28
N VAL A 31 -2.98 11.53 0.47
CA VAL A 31 -1.59 11.14 0.71
C VAL A 31 -0.75 11.21 -0.55
N ARG A 32 0.54 11.44 -0.34
CA ARG A 32 1.61 11.18 -1.30
C ARG A 32 2.38 9.94 -0.85
N LEU A 33 2.47 8.97 -1.73
CA LEU A 33 3.18 7.70 -1.54
C LEU A 33 4.48 7.75 -2.33
N ARG A 34 5.58 7.31 -1.70
CA ARG A 34 6.86 7.10 -2.39
C ARG A 34 7.32 5.66 -2.25
N PHE A 35 7.68 5.05 -3.37
CA PHE A 35 8.18 3.68 -3.45
C PHE A 35 9.71 3.66 -3.60
N ASP A 36 10.32 2.51 -3.31
CA ASP A 36 11.78 2.33 -3.37
C ASP A 36 12.38 2.41 -4.79
N ASP A 37 11.57 2.25 -5.83
CA ASP A 37 11.95 2.46 -7.24
C ASP A 37 11.88 3.93 -7.67
N GLY A 38 11.48 4.83 -6.77
CA GLY A 38 11.31 6.25 -7.05
C GLY A 38 9.93 6.62 -7.59
N LEU A 39 9.00 5.67 -7.75
CA LEU A 39 7.62 5.98 -8.08
C LEU A 39 7.00 6.84 -6.97
N VAL A 40 6.35 7.93 -7.38
CA VAL A 40 5.58 8.81 -6.50
C VAL A 40 4.14 8.88 -7.00
N LEU A 41 3.19 8.66 -6.10
CA LEU A 41 1.76 8.69 -6.41
C LEU A 41 1.01 9.52 -5.37
N ASP A 42 0.17 10.42 -5.84
CA ASP A 42 -0.74 11.21 -5.01
C ASP A 42 -2.17 10.66 -5.17
N GLY A 43 -2.94 10.61 -4.09
CA GLY A 43 -4.31 10.10 -4.12
C GLY A 43 -5.02 10.12 -2.77
N VAL A 44 -6.26 9.65 -2.77
CA VAL A 44 -7.08 9.44 -1.57
C VAL A 44 -7.07 7.97 -1.19
N VAL A 45 -6.80 7.67 0.07
CA VAL A 45 -6.93 6.31 0.59
C VAL A 45 -8.42 5.95 0.64
N ALA A 46 -8.84 4.97 -0.16
CA ALA A 46 -10.27 4.59 -0.24
C ALA A 46 -10.76 3.79 0.98
N ALA A 47 -9.81 3.15 1.67
CA ALA A 47 -10.01 2.40 2.90
C ALA A 47 -8.64 2.12 3.51
N ARG A 48 -8.54 2.18 4.85
CA ARG A 48 -7.31 1.80 5.56
C ARG A 48 -6.87 0.38 5.16
N PRO A 49 -5.64 0.18 4.65
CA PRO A 49 -5.15 -1.13 4.27
C PRO A 49 -4.83 -1.97 5.51
N THR A 50 -5.03 -3.28 5.39
CA THR A 50 -4.76 -4.25 6.48
C THR A 50 -3.68 -5.23 6.06
N VAL A 51 -2.72 -5.46 6.96
CA VAL A 51 -1.70 -6.51 6.80
C VAL A 51 -2.38 -7.88 6.82
N GLN A 52 -2.14 -8.68 5.78
CA GLN A 52 -2.73 -10.00 5.60
C GLN A 52 -1.66 -11.01 5.20
N VAL A 53 -1.96 -12.29 5.43
CA VAL A 53 -1.14 -13.40 4.94
C VAL A 53 -1.55 -13.69 3.50
N PHE A 54 -0.56 -13.78 2.63
CA PHE A 54 -0.71 -14.18 1.24
C PHE A 54 0.20 -15.37 0.94
N ARG A 55 -0.11 -16.06 -0.15
CA ARG A 55 0.66 -17.18 -0.66
C ARG A 55 1.10 -16.91 -2.09
N ASP A 56 2.36 -17.17 -2.40
CA ASP A 56 2.88 -17.05 -3.76
C ASP A 56 2.61 -18.33 -4.60
N GLY A 57 3.09 -18.31 -5.86
CA GLY A 57 2.92 -19.44 -6.79
C GLY A 57 3.65 -20.72 -6.36
N ASP A 58 4.67 -20.60 -5.51
CA ASP A 58 5.46 -21.72 -4.98
C ASP A 58 4.91 -22.24 -3.64
N GLY A 59 3.79 -21.66 -3.17
CA GLY A 59 3.14 -22.04 -1.93
C GLY A 59 3.77 -21.46 -0.67
N GLN A 60 4.74 -20.54 -0.81
CA GLN A 60 5.34 -19.85 0.33
C GLN A 60 4.37 -18.81 0.89
N GLU A 61 4.30 -18.74 2.21
CA GLU A 61 3.46 -17.79 2.93
C GLU A 61 4.29 -16.60 3.41
N GLY A 62 3.66 -15.43 3.41
CA GLY A 62 4.20 -14.24 4.02
C GLY A 62 3.17 -13.12 4.04
N PHE A 63 3.61 -11.93 4.45
CA PHE A 63 2.72 -10.82 4.71
C PHE A 63 2.83 -9.74 3.64
N ASN A 64 1.70 -9.15 3.28
CA ASN A 64 1.65 -7.91 2.50
C ASN A 64 0.36 -7.14 2.86
N ALA A 65 0.14 -6.00 2.24
CA ALA A 65 -1.10 -5.24 2.32
C ALA A 65 -1.40 -4.64 0.94
N LEU A 66 -2.69 -4.62 0.58
CA LEU A 66 -3.18 -4.05 -0.65
C LEU A 66 -3.90 -2.73 -0.34
N LEU A 67 -3.47 -1.65 -0.97
CA LEU A 67 -4.10 -0.34 -0.88
C LEU A 67 -4.92 -0.06 -2.14
N ARG A 68 -6.15 0.40 -1.97
CA ARG A 68 -6.91 1.06 -3.04
C ARG A 68 -6.72 2.56 -2.90
N LEU A 69 -6.11 3.16 -3.92
CA LEU A 69 -5.84 4.59 -4.00
C LEU A 69 -6.72 5.22 -5.09
N GLU A 70 -7.52 6.21 -4.71
CA GLU A 70 -8.33 7.00 -5.63
C GLU A 70 -7.54 8.21 -6.13
N PRO A 71 -7.71 8.63 -7.40
CA PRO A 71 -7.05 9.83 -7.89
C PRO A 71 -7.60 11.08 -7.19
N LEU A 72 -6.73 12.08 -6.96
CA LEU A 72 -7.17 13.37 -6.41
C LEU A 72 -8.09 14.15 -7.36
N ALA A 73 -7.94 13.97 -8.67
CA ALA A 73 -8.73 14.66 -9.68
C ALA A 73 -8.78 13.88 -11.01
N GLY A 74 -9.80 14.21 -11.81
CA GLY A 74 -10.02 13.65 -13.15
C GLY A 74 -10.66 12.26 -13.15
N ASP A 75 -10.90 11.72 -14.34
CA ASP A 75 -11.56 10.40 -14.55
C ASP A 75 -10.56 9.24 -14.57
N HIS A 76 -9.48 9.33 -13.80
CA HIS A 76 -8.56 8.21 -13.68
C HIS A 76 -9.21 7.07 -12.88
N PRO A 77 -8.99 5.79 -13.25
CA PRO A 77 -9.48 4.69 -12.44
C PRO A 77 -8.71 4.59 -11.12
N SER A 78 -9.36 4.04 -10.09
CA SER A 78 -8.68 3.69 -8.83
C SER A 78 -7.53 2.71 -9.09
N ARG A 79 -6.47 2.85 -8.31
CA ARG A 79 -5.26 2.02 -8.39
C ARG A 79 -5.22 1.06 -7.21
N TYR A 80 -4.84 -0.18 -7.47
CA TYR A 80 -4.54 -1.17 -6.43
C TYR A 80 -3.02 -1.31 -6.31
N LEU A 81 -2.48 -1.03 -5.13
CA LEU A 81 -1.04 -0.92 -4.87
C LEU A 81 -0.63 -1.87 -3.75
N TRP A 82 0.41 -2.67 -4.00
CA TRP A 82 1.06 -3.45 -2.96
C TRP A 82 2.01 -2.57 -2.15
N LEU A 83 2.04 -2.75 -0.83
CA LEU A 83 2.75 -1.86 0.08
C LEU A 83 4.15 -2.36 0.50
N ASP A 84 4.58 -3.52 0.02
CA ASP A 84 5.89 -4.10 0.36
C ASP A 84 7.10 -3.26 -0.07
N ARG A 85 6.91 -2.39 -1.08
CA ARG A 85 7.92 -1.45 -1.60
C ARG A 85 7.68 -0.01 -1.18
N LEU A 86 6.61 0.28 -0.44
CA LEU A 86 6.31 1.62 0.02
C LEU A 86 7.36 2.06 1.05
N VAL A 87 8.00 3.21 0.80
CA VAL A 87 9.05 3.72 1.68
C VAL A 87 8.64 4.89 2.54
N GLU A 88 7.66 5.67 2.10
CA GLU A 88 7.22 6.89 2.77
C GLU A 88 5.77 7.21 2.43
N VAL A 89 5.06 7.73 3.44
CA VAL A 89 3.72 8.29 3.34
C VAL A 89 3.78 9.73 3.84
N VAL A 90 3.37 10.67 2.99
CA VAL A 90 3.22 12.07 3.36
C VAL A 90 1.74 12.43 3.31
N ARG A 91 1.18 12.87 4.44
CA ARG A 91 -0.19 13.38 4.50
C ARG A 91 -0.23 14.75 3.82
N LEU A 92 -1.13 14.91 2.85
CA LEU A 92 -1.32 16.17 2.13
C LEU A 92 -2.35 17.07 2.82
N GLY A 93 -3.10 16.52 3.78
CA GLY A 93 -4.17 17.19 4.50
C GLY A 93 -5.54 16.92 3.86
N SER A 94 -6.59 17.05 4.66
CA SER A 94 -7.97 17.13 4.17
C SER A 94 -8.23 18.53 3.63
N ALA A 95 -8.83 18.62 2.44
CA ALA A 95 -9.29 19.88 1.87
C ALA A 95 -10.43 20.49 2.70
#